data_AF-A0A2W6E7V8-F1
#
_entry.id   AF-A0A2W6E7V8-F1
#
_cell.length_a   1.000
_cell.length_b   1.000
_cell.length_c   1.000
_cell.angle_alpha   90.00
_cell.angle_beta   90.00
_cell.angle_gamma   90.00
#
_symmetry.space_group_name_H-M   'P 1'
#
loop_
_entity.id
_entity.type
_entity.pdbx_description
1 polymer ?
#
loop_
_entity_poly.entity_id
_entity_poly.type
_entity_poly.pdbx_seq_one_letter_code
_entity_poly.pdbx_strand_id
1 'polypeptide(L)' 'MNLYRDTGVVLRVQKLGEADRIITLLTRRHGRVRAVAKGVRRTSSRFGARVEP' A
#
# COMPACT_ATOMS: atom_id res chain seq x y z
N MET A 1 -5.44 -13.59 -13.98
CA MET A 1 -4.66 -12.60 -13.21
C MET A 1 -3.92 -13.32 -12.10
N ASN A 2 -2.59 -13.36 -12.12
CA ASN A 2 -1.82 -14.03 -11.06
C ASN A 2 -1.60 -13.06 -9.90
N LEU A 3 -2.21 -13.33 -8.75
CA LEU A 3 -1.96 -12.58 -7.51
C LEU A 3 -0.63 -13.04 -6.94
N TYR A 4 0.30 -12.12 -6.76
CA TYR A 4 1.56 -12.39 -6.09
C TYR A 4 1.55 -11.76 -4.69
N ARG A 5 2.14 -12.48 -3.73
CA ARG A 5 2.41 -11.96 -2.39
C ARG A 5 3.87 -11.55 -2.34
N ASP A 6 4.11 -10.34 -1.86
CA ASP A 6 5.44 -9.85 -1.54
C ASP A 6 5.40 -9.13 -0.19
N THR A 7 6.58 -9.03 0.44
CA THR A 7 6.77 -8.25 1.65
C THR A 7 7.56 -7.01 1.30
N GLY A 8 7.05 -5.86 1.72
CA GLY A 8 7.67 -4.58 1.43
C GLY A 8 7.30 -3.52 2.45
N VAL A 9 8.07 -2.45 2.46
CA VAL A 9 7.86 -1.28 3.32
C VAL A 9 7.19 -0.17 2.53
N VAL A 10 6.30 0.59 3.19
CA VAL A 10 5.65 1.74 2.57
C VAL A 10 6.63 2.91 2.61
N LEU A 11 6.96 3.44 1.43
CA LEU A 11 7.81 4.62 1.31
C LEU A 11 6.99 5.92 1.28
N ARG A 12 5.83 5.89 0.65
CA ARG A 12 4.98 7.08 0.47
C ARG A 12 3.54 6.69 0.28
N VAL A 13 2.63 7.50 0.83
CA VAL A 13 1.19 7.40 0.62
C VAL A 13 0.69 8.73 0.06
N GLN A 14 -0.06 8.68 -1.04
CA GLN A 14 -0.70 9.84 -1.66
C GLN A 14 -2.20 9.59 -1.76
N LYS A 15 -3.01 10.62 -1.50
CA LYS A 15 -4.46 10.53 -1.68
C LYS A 15 -4.76 10.49 -3.18
N LEU A 16 -5.51 9.48 -3.62
CA LEU A 16 -6.02 9.39 -5.00
C LEU A 16 -7.45 9.91 -5.07
N GLY A 17 -8.22 9.67 -4.00
CA GLY A 17 -9.58 10.16 -3.85
C GLY A 17 -10.03 10.09 -2.40
N GLU A 18 -11.33 10.13 -2.17
CA GLU A 18 -11.90 10.19 -0.83
C GLU A 18 -11.77 8.87 -0.04
N ALA A 19 -11.76 7.74 -0.76
CA ALA A 19 -11.65 6.39 -0.19
C ALA A 19 -10.34 5.66 -0.56
N ASP A 20 -9.62 6.15 -1.58
CA ASP A 20 -8.50 5.45 -2.21
C ASP A 20 -7.18 6.21 -2.06
N ARG A 21 -6.09 5.45 -1.91
CA ARG A 21 -4.74 6.01 -1.82
C ARG A 21 -3.80 5.32 -2.79
N ILE A 22 -2.92 6.08 -3.43
CA ILE A 22 -1.74 5.53 -4.10
C ILE A 22 -0.67 5.29 -3.05
N ILE A 23 -0.17 4.06 -2.97
CA ILE A 23 0.95 3.71 -2.11
C ILE A 23 2.17 3.35 -2.96
N THR A 24 3.32 3.86 -2.55
CA THR A 24 4.62 3.46 -3.08
C THR A 24 5.24 2.52 -2.08
N LEU A 25 5.46 1.28 -2.49
CA LEU A 25 6.03 0.20 -1.69
C LEU A 25 7.43 -0.12 -2.21
N LEU A 26 8.37 -0.35 -1.32
CA LEU A 26 9.62 -1.02 -1.66
C LEU A 26 9.50 -2.48 -1.25
N THR A 27 9.41 -3.35 -2.25
CA THR A 27 9.29 -4.79 -2.08
C THR A 27 10.65 -5.47 -2.25
N ARG A 28 10.85 -6.60 -1.58
CA ARG A 28 12.13 -7.32 -1.63
C ARG A 28 12.37 -7.95 -3.01
N ARG A 29 11.32 -8.44 -3.68
CA ARG A 29 11.46 -9.21 -4.93
C ARG A 29 11.22 -8.38 -6.19
N HIS A 30 10.37 -7.35 -6.11
CA HIS A 30 9.97 -6.54 -7.27
C HIS A 30 10.48 -5.09 -7.20
N GLY A 31 11.27 -4.75 -6.18
CA GLY A 31 11.79 -3.40 -5.98
C GLY A 31 10.67 -2.39 -5.70
N ARG A 32 10.80 -1.17 -6.24
CA ARG A 32 9.86 -0.07 -5.99
C ARG A 32 8.59 -0.23 -6.83
N VAL A 33 7.48 -0.51 -6.19
CA VAL A 33 6.16 -0.72 -6.81
C VAL A 33 5.21 0.40 -6.40
N ARG A 34 4.49 0.98 -7.37
CA ARG A 34 3.36 1.89 -7.11
C ARG A 34 2.06 1.11 -7.27
N ALA A 35 1.22 1.12 -6.25
CA ALA A 35 -0.05 0.41 -6.24
C ALA A 35 -1.18 1.34 -5.79
N VAL A 36 -2.38 1.12 -6.32
CA VAL A 36 -3.61 1.77 -5.82
C VAL A 36 -4.17 0.88 -4.73
N ALA A 37 -4.16 1.40 -3.51
CA ALA A 37 -4.76 0.75 -2.37
C ALA A 37 -6.21 1.23 -2.26
N LYS A 38 -7.10 0.46 -2.90
CA LYS A 38 -8.54 0.72 -2.89
C LYS A 38 -9.14 0.42 -1.51
N GLY A 39 -9.92 1.34 -0.95
CA GLY A 39 -10.63 1.13 0.32
C GLY A 39 -9.77 1.09 1.58
N VAL A 40 -8.59 1.72 1.58
CA VAL A 40 -7.65 1.77 2.74
C VAL A 40 -8.25 2.41 4.00
N ARG A 41 -9.34 3.18 3.88
CA ARG A 41 -10.07 3.73 5.01
C ARG A 41 -10.83 2.68 5.85
N ARG A 42 -10.93 1.42 5.43
CA ARG A 42 -11.44 0.35 6.30
C ARG A 42 -10.38 -0.07 7.33
N THR A 43 -10.76 0.03 8.60
CA THR A 43 -10.00 -0.29 9.81
C THR A 43 -9.43 -1.72 9.87
N SER A 44 -9.75 -2.59 8.90
CA SER A 44 -9.22 -3.95 8.76
C SER A 44 -8.01 -4.06 7.82
N SER A 45 -7.54 -2.95 7.24
CA SER A 45 -6.34 -2.97 6.40
C SER A 45 -5.10 -3.16 7.27
N ARG A 46 -4.34 -4.24 7.04
CA ARG A 46 -3.00 -4.50 7.63
C ARG A 46 -2.00 -3.33 7.44
N PHE A 47 -2.33 -2.36 6.58
CA PHE A 47 -1.55 -1.15 6.35
C PHE A 47 -1.88 0.01 7.30
N GLY A 48 -3.01 0.00 8.00
CA GLY A 48 -3.41 1.11 8.88
C GLY A 48 -2.55 1.22 10.15
N ALA A 49 -2.13 0.09 10.70
CA ALA A 49 -1.49 0.03 12.03
C ALA A 49 0.05 0.14 12.03
N ARG A 50 0.70 0.37 10.87
CA ARG A 50 2.17 0.48 10.75
C ARG A 50 2.64 1.78 10.10
N VAL A 51 1.72 2.73 9.92
CA VAL A 51 2.00 4.02 9.29
C VAL A 51 1.66 5.12 10.30
N GLU A 52 2.31 5.04 11.45
CA GLU A 52 2.57 6.15 12.35
C GLU A 52 4.07 6.08 12.72
N PRO A 53 4.72 7.24 12.93
CA PRO A 53 6.17 7.45 12.81
C PRO A 53 7.04 6.64 13.78
#